data_AF-A0A3D1VIK0-F1
#
_entry.id   AF-A0A3D1VIK0-F1
#
_cell.length_a   1.000
_cell.length_b   1.000
_cell.length_c   1.000
_cell.angle_alpha   90.00
_cell.angle_beta   90.00
_cell.angle_gamma   90.00
#
_symmetry.space_group_name_H-M   'P 1'
#
loop_
_entity.id
_entity.type
_entity.pdbx_description
1 polymer ?
#
loop_
_entity_poly.entity_id
_entity_poly.type
_entity_poly.pdbx_seq_one_letter_code
_entity_poly.pdbx_strand_id
1 'polypeptide(L)'
;MSINLINPIHHDTPVIIGIDHGYGNIKTAHTCFKTGVAAYDKEPTFKTNLLVYGGRYYLIGEEHKEFAADKMQDMDYYILTLAAIGRELHIRKQTSA
;
A
#
# COMPACT_ATOMS: atom_id res chain seq x y z
N MET A 1 -39.70 16.09 10.57
CA MET A 1 -38.42 16.78 10.35
C MET A 1 -37.42 15.71 9.96
N SER A 2 -37.13 15.57 8.67
CA SER A 2 -36.30 14.48 8.16
C SER A 2 -35.00 15.08 7.64
N ILE A 3 -33.89 14.82 8.33
CA ILE A 3 -32.56 15.18 7.85
C ILE A 3 -32.14 14.08 6.87
N ASN A 4 -32.12 14.41 5.58
CA ASN A 4 -31.48 13.61 4.55
C ASN A 4 -29.98 13.90 4.60
N LEU A 5 -29.20 13.01 5.23
CA LEU A 5 -27.75 13.07 5.17
C LEU A 5 -27.26 12.41 3.87
N ILE A 6 -27.52 13.05 2.74
CA ILE A 6 -26.83 12.69 1.49
C ILE A 6 -25.55 13.51 1.49
N ASN A 7 -24.46 12.96 2.02
CA ASN A 7 -23.14 13.57 1.83
C ASN A 7 -22.79 13.46 0.34
N PRO A 8 -22.63 14.58 -0.39
CA PRO A 8 -22.11 14.52 -1.74
C PRO A 8 -20.69 13.96 -1.69
N ILE A 9 -20.41 12.98 -2.54
CA ILE A 9 -19.08 12.43 -2.73
C ILE A 9 -18.26 13.56 -3.38
N HIS A 10 -17.55 14.34 -2.58
CA HIS A 10 -16.68 15.40 -3.08
C HIS A 10 -15.47 14.77 -3.77
N HIS A 11 -15.46 14.77 -5.10
CA HIS A 11 -14.34 14.31 -5.92
C HIS A 11 -13.15 15.29 -5.97
N ASP A 12 -13.29 16.50 -5.42
CA ASP A 12 -12.28 17.57 -5.49
C ASP A 12 -11.43 17.71 -4.21
N THR A 13 -11.71 16.93 -3.16
CA THR A 13 -10.94 16.97 -1.91
C THR A 13 -9.83 15.92 -1.96
N PRO A 14 -8.54 16.31 -1.87
CA PRO A 14 -7.44 15.35 -1.92
C PRO A 14 -7.50 14.35 -0.76
N VAL A 15 -7.19 13.08 -1.03
CA VAL A 15 -7.11 12.08 0.03
C VAL A 15 -5.75 12.16 0.70
N ILE A 16 -5.74 12.51 1.99
CA ILE A 16 -4.51 12.58 2.78
C ILE A 16 -4.22 11.21 3.41
N ILE A 17 -3.06 10.62 3.08
CA ILE A 17 -2.59 9.35 3.63
C ILE A 17 -1.21 9.54 4.24
N GLY A 18 -1.14 9.48 5.58
CA GLY A 18 0.13 9.39 6.30
C GLY A 18 0.68 7.97 6.24
N ILE A 19 1.97 7.82 5.94
CA ILE A 19 2.68 6.54 5.88
C ILE A 19 3.91 6.63 6.78
N ASP A 20 4.03 5.69 7.72
CA ASP A 20 5.20 5.51 8.57
C ASP A 20 6.04 4.33 8.04
N HIS A 21 7.23 4.66 7.54
CA HIS A 21 8.21 3.72 6.98
C HIS A 21 9.16 3.21 8.07
N GLY A 22 8.69 2.23 8.84
CA GLY A 22 9.52 1.48 9.76
C GLY A 22 10.37 0.43 9.04
N TYR A 23 11.53 0.08 9.63
CA TYR A 23 12.42 -0.93 9.04
C TYR A 23 11.76 -2.32 8.91
N GLY A 24 10.95 -2.72 9.90
CA GLY A 24 10.27 -4.02 9.90
C GLY A 24 8.80 -3.97 9.49
N ASN A 25 8.15 -2.80 9.53
CA ASN A 25 6.75 -2.66 9.16
C ASN A 25 6.48 -1.30 8.51
N ILE A 26 5.56 -1.29 7.55
CA ILE A 26 4.90 -0.10 7.05
C ILE A 26 3.56 0.06 7.75
N LYS A 27 3.25 1.29 8.15
CA LYS A 27 2.00 1.62 8.85
C LYS A 27 1.28 2.77 8.17
N THR A 28 -0.04 2.67 8.11
CA THR A 28 -0.96 3.77 7.82
C THR A 28 -1.93 3.90 9.00
N ALA A 29 -2.94 4.77 8.88
CA ALA A 29 -3.98 4.89 9.90
C ALA A 29 -4.75 3.57 10.12
N HIS A 30 -4.93 2.74 9.08
CA HIS A 30 -5.77 1.54 9.17
C HIS A 30 -5.05 0.20 8.93
N THR A 31 -3.77 0.20 8.55
CA THR A 31 -3.05 -1.05 8.32
C THR A 31 -1.60 -1.01 8.81
N CYS A 32 -1.08 -2.19 9.16
CA CYS A 32 0.31 -2.43 9.49
C CYS A 32 0.75 -3.73 8.80
N PHE A 33 1.79 -3.69 7.98
CA PHE A 33 2.29 -4.86 7.24
C PHE A 33 3.82 -4.90 7.20
N LYS A 34 4.38 -6.08 6.99
CA LYS A 34 5.84 -6.30 6.94
C LYS A 34 6.47 -5.66 5.70
N THR A 35 7.73 -5.26 5.82
CA THR A 35 8.53 -4.63 4.74
C THR A 35 9.11 -5.60 3.72
N GLY A 36 8.74 -6.89 3.77
CA GLY A 36 9.14 -7.88 2.76
C GLY A 36 8.58 -7.55 1.38
N VAL A 37 9.42 -7.66 0.34
CA VAL A 37 9.03 -7.51 -1.06
C VAL A 37 9.70 -8.62 -1.86
N ALA A 38 8.90 -9.46 -2.50
CA ALA A 38 9.38 -10.43 -3.48
C ALA A 38 8.86 -10.05 -4.88
N ALA A 39 9.78 -9.85 -5.83
CA ALA A 39 9.46 -9.41 -7.19
C ALA A 39 9.50 -10.57 -8.19
N TYR A 40 8.55 -10.61 -9.11
CA TYR A 40 8.40 -11.63 -10.14
C TYR A 40 8.13 -11.00 -11.51
N ASP A 41 8.69 -11.61 -12.55
CA ASP A 41 8.45 -11.21 -13.95
C ASP A 41 7.19 -11.85 -14.55
N LYS A 42 6.62 -12.86 -13.88
CA LYS A 42 5.39 -13.55 -14.29
C LYS A 42 4.41 -13.59 -13.13
N GLU A 43 3.12 -13.67 -13.45
CA GLU A 43 2.07 -13.74 -12.43
C GLU A 43 2.25 -14.99 -11.55
N PRO A 44 2.44 -14.83 -10.23
CA PRO A 44 2.58 -15.97 -9.31
C PRO A 44 1.24 -16.64 -9.06
N THR A 45 1.27 -17.92 -8.69
CA THR A 45 0.06 -18.69 -8.35
C THR A 45 -0.65 -18.15 -7.10
N PHE A 46 0.12 -17.64 -6.14
CA PHE A 46 -0.39 -17.02 -4.91
C PHE A 46 -0.67 -15.55 -5.15
N LYS A 47 -1.91 -15.10 -4.88
CA LYS A 47 -2.35 -13.71 -5.12
C LYS A 47 -2.61 -12.90 -3.85
N THR A 48 -2.44 -13.51 -2.68
CA THR A 48 -2.59 -12.80 -1.41
C THR A 48 -1.47 -11.75 -1.30
N ASN A 49 -1.82 -10.51 -0.96
CA ASN A 49 -0.87 -9.39 -0.84
C ASN A 49 -0.08 -9.06 -2.14
N LEU A 50 -0.64 -9.37 -3.30
CA LEU A 50 -0.03 -9.07 -4.60
C LEU A 50 -0.27 -7.61 -5.02
N LEU A 51 0.82 -6.89 -5.30
CA LEU A 51 0.82 -5.60 -5.99
C LEU A 51 1.32 -5.80 -7.42
N VAL A 52 0.58 -5.28 -8.40
CA VAL A 52 1.00 -5.25 -9.81
C VAL A 52 1.34 -3.82 -10.18
N TYR A 53 2.57 -3.57 -10.61
CA TYR A 53 3.04 -2.24 -10.97
C TYR A 53 4.10 -2.32 -12.07
N GLY A 54 4.01 -1.46 -13.07
CA GLY A 54 5.02 -1.38 -14.15
C GLY A 54 5.23 -2.70 -14.92
N GLY A 55 4.19 -3.54 -15.05
CA GLY A 55 4.29 -4.85 -15.72
C GLY A 55 4.98 -5.93 -14.88
N ARG A 56 5.26 -5.68 -13.60
CA ARG A 56 5.87 -6.62 -12.65
C ARG A 56 4.90 -6.96 -11.52
N TYR A 57 5.18 -8.08 -10.86
CA TYR A 57 4.37 -8.65 -9.78
C TYR A 57 5.16 -8.65 -8.48
N TYR A 58 4.58 -8.10 -7.40
CA TYR A 58 5.25 -7.93 -6.12
C TYR A 58 4.41 -8.54 -5.00
N LEU A 59 4.93 -9.56 -4.31
CA LEU A 59 4.32 -10.07 -3.09
C LEU A 59 4.81 -9.25 -1.89
N ILE A 60 3.86 -8.70 -1.13
CA ILE A 60 4.15 -7.78 -0.03
C ILE A 60 3.99 -8.50 1.32
N GLY A 61 5.02 -8.41 2.15
CA GLY A 61 5.03 -8.94 3.51
C GLY A 61 5.30 -10.45 3.62
N GLU A 62 5.56 -11.10 2.49
CA GLU A 62 6.14 -12.44 2.43
C GLU A 62 7.68 -12.27 2.47
N GLU A 63 8.33 -12.90 3.44
CA GLU A 63 9.76 -12.82 3.79
C GLU A 63 10.25 -11.59 4.59
N HIS A 64 11.24 -11.84 5.46
CA HIS A 64 11.96 -10.81 6.19
C HIS A 64 13.07 -10.23 5.29
N LYS A 65 13.04 -8.92 5.06
CA LYS A 65 14.16 -8.23 4.41
C LYS A 65 15.41 -8.35 5.28
N GLU A 66 16.49 -8.92 4.75
CA GLU A 66 17.81 -8.87 5.38
C GLU A 66 18.26 -7.41 5.53
N PHE A 67 19.09 -7.14 6.54
CA PHE A 67 19.43 -5.78 6.96
C PHE A 67 20.21 -4.99 5.91
N ALA A 68 19.51 -4.13 5.16
CA ALA A 68 20.11 -3.12 4.29
C ALA A 68 20.15 -1.76 5.01
N ALA A 69 21.36 -1.20 5.17
CA ALA A 69 21.60 0.04 5.91
C ALA A 69 21.11 1.30 5.17
N ASP A 70 20.97 1.24 3.85
CA ASP A 70 20.56 2.39 3.02
C ASP A 70 19.09 2.24 2.58
N LYS A 71 18.22 2.99 3.26
CA LYS A 71 16.75 2.82 3.17
C LYS A 71 16.10 3.51 1.97
N MET A 72 16.83 4.38 1.28
CA MET A 72 16.25 5.27 0.26
C MET A 72 16.67 4.96 -1.18
N GLN A 73 17.63 4.07 -1.40
CA GLN A 73 18.03 3.64 -2.75
C GLN A 73 17.22 2.46 -3.29
N ASP A 74 16.39 1.83 -2.46
CA ASP A 74 15.79 0.54 -2.81
C ASP A 74 14.37 0.70 -3.36
N MET A 75 14.16 0.22 -4.59
CA MET A 75 12.85 0.19 -5.26
C MET A 75 11.75 -0.43 -4.37
N ASP A 76 12.13 -1.30 -3.44
CA ASP A 76 11.24 -1.89 -2.44
C ASP A 76 10.45 -0.86 -1.65
N TYR A 77 11.07 0.22 -1.15
CA TYR A 77 10.34 1.21 -0.34
C TYR A 77 9.33 2.02 -1.16
N TYR A 78 9.62 2.23 -2.44
CA TYR A 78 8.66 2.80 -3.38
C TYR A 78 7.46 1.85 -3.60
N ILE A 79 7.73 0.56 -3.85
CA ILE A 79 6.70 -0.48 -3.99
C ILE A 79 5.86 -0.61 -2.70
N LEU A 80 6.51 -0.59 -1.54
CA LEU A 80 5.85 -0.61 -0.23
C LEU A 80 4.96 0.62 -0.01
N THR A 81 5.36 1.79 -0.51
CA THR A 81 4.55 3.02 -0.47
C THR A 81 3.29 2.86 -1.32
N LEU A 82 3.40 2.34 -2.54
CA LEU A 82 2.25 2.06 -3.40
C LEU A 82 1.30 1.04 -2.75
N ALA A 83 1.86 -0.01 -2.13
CA ALA A 83 1.08 -1.00 -1.40
C ALA A 83 0.33 -0.38 -0.21
N ALA A 84 0.96 0.54 0.53
CA ALA A 84 0.34 1.25 1.64
C ALA A 84 -0.82 2.13 1.16
N ILE A 85 -0.62 2.91 0.08
CA ILE A 85 -1.67 3.74 -0.52
C ILE A 85 -2.84 2.87 -0.96
N GLY A 86 -2.59 1.81 -1.72
CA GLY A 86 -3.65 0.92 -2.23
C GLY A 86 -4.46 0.26 -1.10
N ARG A 87 -3.79 -0.24 -0.05
CA ARG A 87 -4.47 -0.83 1.12
C ARG A 87 -5.32 0.18 1.86
N GLU A 88 -4.78 1.37 2.11
CA GLU A 88 -5.49 2.42 2.84
C GLU A 88 -6.73 2.90 2.08
N LEU A 89 -6.60 3.14 0.76
CA LEU A 89 -7.72 3.50 -0.10
C LEU A 89 -8.79 2.40 -0.11
N HIS A 90 -8.38 1.14 -0.24
CA HIS A 90 -9.30 0.00 -0.20
C HIS A 90 -10.11 -0.05 1.11
N ILE A 91 -9.46 0.14 2.25
CA ILE A 91 -10.12 0.17 3.57
C ILE A 91 -11.08 1.37 3.66
N ARG A 92 -10.67 2.55 3.15
CA ARG A 92 -11.52 3.75 3.07
C ARG A 92 -12.64 3.64 2.03
N LYS A 93 -12.72 2.54 1.28
CA LYS A 93 -13.66 2.31 0.16
C LYS A 93 -13.54 3.37 -0.94
N GLN A 94 -12.32 3.85 -1.17
CA GLN A 94 -11.98 4.78 -2.24
C GLN A 94 -11.18 4.05 -3.31
N THR A 95 -11.38 4.41 -4.58
CA THR A 95 -10.65 3.82 -5.71
C THR A 95 -9.50 4.71 -6.21
N SER A 96 -9.37 5.92 -5.67
CA SER A 96 -8.35 6.90 -6.00
C SER A 96 -8.00 7.77 -4.79
N ALA A 97 -6.74 8.23 -4.73
CA ALA A 97 -6.28 9.24 -3.76
C ALA A 97 -6.40 10.65 -4.33
#